data_AF-A0A972N4M3-F1
#
_entry.id   AF-A0A972N4M3-F1
#
_cell.length_a   1.000
_cell.length_b   1.000
_cell.length_c   1.000
_cell.angle_alpha   90.00
_cell.angle_beta   90.00
_cell.angle_gamma   90.00
#
_symmetry.space_group_name_H-M   'P 1'
#
loop_
_entity.id
_entity.type
_entity.pdbx_description
1 polymer ?
#
loop_
_entity_poly.entity_id
_entity_poly.type
_entity_poly.pdbx_seq_one_letter_code
_entity_poly.pdbx_strand_id
1 'polypeptide(L)'
;MDVIKEFERAEALFEEDKFVEALEIFKKIAKAKNDPDALYYIGLIYFEGYGVDKDEELGIKYWKKADKAGSLDAKYALGSLTQRTSIFCKE
;
A
#
# COMPACT_ATOMS: atom_id res chain seq x y z
N MET A 1 -22.30 -5.27 -4.73
CA MET A 1 -20.88 -5.49 -5.06
C MET A 1 -20.11 -5.04 -3.84
N ASP A 2 -19.93 -5.97 -2.92
CA ASP A 2 -19.53 -5.68 -1.55
C ASP A 2 -18.01 -5.67 -1.47
N VAL A 3 -17.43 -4.50 -1.76
CA VAL A 3 -15.98 -4.24 -1.74
C VAL A 3 -15.34 -4.63 -0.39
N ILE A 4 -16.14 -4.61 0.69
CA ILE A 4 -15.73 -5.06 2.03
C ILE A 4 -15.33 -6.55 2.03
N LYS A 5 -16.10 -7.41 1.35
CA LYS A 5 -15.79 -8.83 1.22
C LYS A 5 -14.54 -9.11 0.40
N GLU A 6 -14.25 -8.24 -0.57
CA GLU A 6 -13.03 -8.36 -1.39
C GLU A 6 -11.79 -8.00 -0.57
N PHE A 7 -11.89 -7.08 0.38
CA PHE A 7 -10.79 -6.72 1.27
C PHE A 7 -10.41 -7.89 2.19
N GLU A 8 -11.39 -8.49 2.87
CA GLU A 8 -11.18 -9.66 3.73
C GLU A 8 -10.54 -10.81 2.96
N ARG A 9 -10.93 -10.99 1.69
CA ARG A 9 -10.32 -11.99 0.81
C ARG A 9 -8.87 -11.65 0.46
N ALA A 10 -8.56 -10.38 0.23
CA ALA A 10 -7.20 -9.94 -0.07
C ALA A 10 -6.26 -10.13 1.11
N GLU A 11 -6.74 -9.92 2.35
CA GLU A 11 -5.98 -10.21 3.58
C GLU A 11 -5.71 -11.71 3.72
N ALA A 12 -6.71 -12.56 3.52
CA ALA A 12 -6.52 -14.01 3.56
C ALA A 12 -5.49 -14.49 2.51
N LEU A 13 -5.52 -13.92 1.30
CA LEU A 13 -4.52 -14.20 0.26
C LEU A 13 -3.11 -13.74 0.66
N PHE A 14 -3.01 -12.67 1.45
CA PHE A 14 -1.74 -12.20 2.00
C PHE A 14 -1.14 -13.21 2.99
N GLU A 15 -1.99 -13.85 3.80
CA GLU A 15 -1.59 -14.93 4.70
C GLU A 15 -1.26 -16.23 3.95
N GLU A 16 -1.86 -16.45 2.78
CA GLU A 16 -1.56 -17.58 1.88
C GLU A 16 -0.32 -17.35 0.97
N ASP A 17 0.48 -16.29 1.20
CA ASP A 17 1.62 -15.88 0.37
C ASP A 17 1.25 -15.56 -1.12
N LYS A 18 -0.04 -15.34 -1.42
CA LYS A 18 -0.57 -15.03 -2.76
C LYS A 18 -0.60 -13.53 -3.02
N PHE A 19 0.57 -12.92 -3.01
CA PHE A 19 0.71 -11.47 -3.12
C PHE A 19 0.26 -10.88 -4.47
N VAL A 20 0.40 -11.63 -5.57
CA VAL A 20 -0.02 -11.18 -6.91
C VAL A 20 -1.54 -11.04 -6.99
N GLU A 21 -2.28 -12.04 -6.51
CA GLU A 21 -3.75 -12.02 -6.49
C GLU A 21 -4.28 -10.97 -5.52
N ALA A 22 -3.67 -10.87 -4.32
CA ALA A 22 -4.01 -9.85 -3.35
C ALA A 22 -3.82 -8.44 -3.91
N LEU A 23 -2.71 -8.18 -4.62
CA LEU A 23 -2.42 -6.90 -5.27
C LEU A 23 -3.47 -6.52 -6.32
N GLU A 24 -3.93 -7.46 -7.13
CA GLU A 24 -5.00 -7.21 -8.09
C GLU A 24 -6.31 -6.81 -7.41
N ILE A 25 -6.65 -7.48 -6.31
CA ILE A 25 -7.85 -7.16 -5.53
C ILE A 25 -7.71 -5.80 -4.87
N PHE A 26 -6.59 -5.50 -4.21
CA PHE A 26 -6.36 -4.18 -3.61
C PHE A 26 -6.44 -3.06 -4.66
N LYS A 27 -5.91 -3.27 -5.87
CA LYS A 27 -6.03 -2.29 -6.97
C LYS A 27 -7.48 -2.06 -7.38
N LYS A 28 -8.31 -3.10 -7.41
CA LYS A 28 -9.75 -2.97 -7.67
C LYS A 28 -10.44 -2.17 -6.57
N ILE A 29 -10.15 -2.47 -5.30
CA ILE A 29 -10.70 -1.78 -4.13
C ILE A 29 -10.29 -0.30 -4.14
N ALA A 30 -9.01 -0.01 -4.35
CA ALA A 30 -8.48 1.33 -4.46
C ALA A 30 -9.14 2.13 -5.60
N LYS A 31 -9.49 1.49 -6.72
CA LYS A 31 -10.19 2.16 -7.82
C LYS A 31 -11.68 2.38 -7.54
N ALA A 32 -12.33 1.44 -6.84
CA ALA A 32 -13.77 1.47 -6.58
C ALA A 32 -14.15 2.42 -5.43
N LYS A 33 -13.41 2.34 -4.32
CA LYS A 33 -13.75 3.03 -3.06
C LYS A 33 -12.69 4.05 -2.63
N ASN A 34 -11.55 4.10 -3.33
CA ASN A 34 -10.39 4.89 -2.93
C ASN A 34 -10.00 4.66 -1.46
N ASP A 35 -10.05 3.38 -1.08
CA ASP A 35 -9.88 2.96 0.29
C ASP A 35 -8.40 3.15 0.73
N PRO A 36 -8.16 3.92 1.80
CA PRO A 36 -6.80 4.26 2.26
C PRO A 36 -5.97 3.02 2.60
N ASP A 37 -6.59 2.00 3.20
CA ASP A 37 -5.93 0.77 3.64
C ASP A 37 -5.49 -0.08 2.44
N ALA A 38 -6.34 -0.21 1.43
CA ALA A 38 -5.99 -0.90 0.20
C ALA A 38 -4.81 -0.23 -0.53
N LEU A 39 -4.78 1.11 -0.57
CA LEU A 39 -3.66 1.86 -1.14
C LEU A 39 -2.36 1.66 -0.35
N TYR A 40 -2.46 1.50 0.97
CA TYR A 40 -1.33 1.17 1.83
C TYR A 40 -0.75 -0.21 1.52
N TYR A 41 -1.58 -1.25 1.43
CA TYR A 41 -1.14 -2.61 1.10
C TYR A 41 -0.52 -2.71 -0.30
N ILE A 42 -1.06 -2.02 -1.30
CA ILE A 42 -0.43 -1.93 -2.64
C ILE A 42 0.98 -1.34 -2.53
N GLY A 43 1.12 -0.26 -1.75
CA GLY A 43 2.41 0.37 -1.54
C GLY A 43 3.41 -0.57 -0.87
N LEU A 44 2.96 -1.34 0.12
CA LEU A 44 3.76 -2.32 0.83
C LEU A 44 4.24 -3.46 -0.08
N ILE A 45 3.35 -4.00 -0.93
CA ILE A 45 3.68 -5.06 -1.88
C ILE A 45 4.78 -4.60 -2.85
N TYR A 46 4.66 -3.39 -3.40
CA TYR A 46 5.67 -2.84 -4.31
C TYR A 46 6.98 -2.49 -3.60
N PHE A 47 6.89 -1.96 -2.38
CA PHE A 47 8.06 -1.58 -1.58
C PHE A 47 8.91 -2.79 -1.19
N GLU A 48 8.27 -3.87 -0.76
CA GLU A 48 8.94 -5.11 -0.35
C GLU A 48 9.24 -6.05 -1.53
N GLY A 49 8.53 -5.90 -2.66
CA GLY A 49 8.68 -6.77 -3.84
C GLY A 49 7.97 -8.12 -3.67
N TYR A 50 6.83 -8.14 -2.98
CA TYR A 50 6.09 -9.38 -2.73
C TYR A 50 5.39 -9.89 -3.99
N GLY A 51 5.98 -10.89 -4.65
CA GLY A 51 5.44 -11.51 -5.87
C GLY A 51 5.45 -10.59 -7.10
N VAL A 52 5.98 -9.38 -6.99
CA VAL A 52 6.14 -8.39 -8.06
C VAL A 52 7.56 -7.83 -8.04
N ASP A 53 7.95 -7.15 -9.13
CA ASP A 53 9.23 -6.45 -9.16
C ASP A 53 9.26 -5.36 -8.07
N LYS A 54 10.32 -5.37 -7.27
CA LYS A 54 10.48 -4.45 -6.15
C LYS A 54 10.67 -3.04 -6.68
N ASP A 55 9.71 -2.17 -6.38
CA ASP A 55 9.71 -0.77 -6.78
C ASP A 55 9.34 0.11 -5.58
N GLU A 56 10.37 0.53 -4.85
CA GLU A 56 10.24 1.36 -3.66
C GLU A 56 9.65 2.74 -3.99
N GLU A 57 10.01 3.32 -5.14
CA GLU A 57 9.49 4.62 -5.58
C GLU A 57 7.99 4.55 -5.86
N LEU A 58 7.56 3.49 -6.53
CA LEU A 58 6.16 3.22 -6.81
C LEU A 58 5.40 2.95 -5.50
N GLY A 59 5.97 2.17 -4.59
CA GLY A 59 5.40 1.90 -3.27
C GLY A 59 5.13 3.19 -2.48
N ILE A 60 6.13 4.07 -2.41
CA ILE A 60 6.03 5.40 -1.78
C ILE A 60 4.96 6.26 -2.45
N LYS A 61 4.83 6.19 -3.77
CA LYS A 61 3.80 6.93 -4.51
C LYS A 61 2.39 6.47 -4.14
N TYR A 62 2.18 5.19 -3.88
CA TYR A 62 0.90 4.66 -3.39
C TYR A 62 0.65 5.06 -1.93
N TRP A 63 1.65 5.02 -1.05
CA TRP A 63 1.52 5.51 0.32
C TRP A 63 1.20 7.01 0.37
N LYS A 64 1.77 7.83 -0.53
CA LYS A 64 1.39 9.25 -0.65
C LYS A 64 -0.07 9.45 -1.07
N LYS A 65 -0.63 8.53 -1.87
CA LYS A 65 -2.06 8.57 -2.21
C LYS A 65 -2.92 8.16 -1.03
N ALA A 66 -2.51 7.14 -0.28
CA ALA A 66 -3.19 6.70 0.93
C ALA A 66 -3.20 7.79 2.01
N ASP A 67 -2.09 8.50 2.23
CA ASP A 67 -2.01 9.66 3.14
C ASP A 67 -2.96 10.78 2.70
N LYS A 68 -3.01 11.08 1.39
CA LYS A 68 -4.00 12.04 0.84
C LYS A 68 -5.44 11.58 1.02
N ALA A 69 -5.70 10.28 1.08
CA ALA A 69 -7.01 9.71 1.37
C ALA A 69 -7.33 9.67 2.88
N GLY A 70 -6.37 10.05 3.75
CA GLY A 70 -6.54 10.09 5.21
C GLY A 70 -6.05 8.86 5.96
N SER A 71 -5.27 7.97 5.32
CA SER A 71 -4.67 6.81 5.98
C SER A 71 -3.62 7.25 7.01
N LEU A 72 -3.84 6.92 8.28
CA LEU A 72 -2.84 7.12 9.33
C LEU A 72 -1.66 6.16 9.13
N ASP A 73 -1.91 4.90 8.78
CA ASP A 73 -0.87 3.89 8.54
C ASP A 73 0.09 4.30 7.42
N ALA A 74 -0.43 4.81 6.30
CA ALA A 74 0.43 5.31 5.23
C ALA A 74 1.25 6.53 5.67
N LYS A 75 0.67 7.41 6.48
CA LYS A 75 1.37 8.57 7.05
C LYS A 75 2.50 8.13 7.98
N TYR A 76 2.27 7.11 8.81
CA TYR A 76 3.31 6.53 9.67
C TYR A 76 4.41 5.85 8.85
N ALA A 77 4.07 5.09 7.81
CA ALA A 77 5.04 4.44 6.93
C ALA A 77 5.87 5.45 6.11
N LEU A 78 5.24 6.51 5.59
CA LEU A 78 5.98 7.63 4.98
C LEU A 78 6.84 8.37 6.01
N GLY A 79 6.34 8.51 7.23
CA GLY A 79 7.05 9.10 8.35
C GLY A 79 8.32 8.32 8.71
N SER A 80 8.26 6.98 8.72
CA SER A 80 9.44 6.14 9.01
C SER A 80 10.46 6.16 7.87
N LEU A 81 10.00 6.22 6.62
CA LEU A 81 10.87 6.41 5.45
C LEU A 81 11.54 7.79 5.42
N THR A 82 10.77 8.85 5.65
CA THR A 82 11.28 10.23 5.66
C THR A 82 12.19 10.47 6.85
N GLN A 83 11.92 9.90 8.02
CA GLN A 83 12.85 9.97 9.16
C GLN A 83 14.20 9.33 8.85
N ARG A 84 14.24 8.23 8.07
CA ARG A 84 15.50 7.65 7.59
C ARG A 84 16.25 8.54 6.59
N THR A 85 15.54 9.32 5.78
CA THR A 85 16.14 10.23 4.78
C THR A 85 16.32 11.67 5.27
N SER A 86 15.72 12.05 6.40
CA SER A 86 15.76 13.40 6.97
C SER A 86 17.12 13.81 7.53
N ILE A 87 18.13 12.96 7.44
CA ILE A 87 19.54 13.35 7.65
C ILE A 87 20.09 14.15 6.45
N PHE A 88 19.41 14.22 5.30
CA PHE A 88 19.99 14.84 4.09
C PHE A 88 19.22 15.98 3.40
N CYS A 89 18.04 16.41 3.88
CA CYS A 89 17.30 17.51 3.22
C CYS A 89 16.71 18.52 4.21
N LYS A 90 17.56 19.28 4.88
CA LYS A 90 17.20 20.57 5.47
C LYS A 90 18.38 21.53 5.30
N GLU A 91 18.44 22.19 4.14
CA GLU A 91 19.11 23.48 3.98
C GLU A 91 18.13 24.61 4.36
#